data_AF-A0A6P0VB95-F1
#
_entry.id   AF-A0A6P0VB95-F1
#
_cell.length_a   1.000
_cell.length_b   1.000
_cell.length_c   1.000
_cell.angle_alpha   90.00
_cell.angle_beta   90.00
_cell.angle_gamma   90.00
#
_symmetry.space_group_name_H-M   'P 1'
#
loop_
_entity.id
_entity.type
_entity.pdbx_description
1 polymer ?
#
loop_
_entity_poly.entity_id
_entity_poly.type
_entity_poly.pdbx_seq_one_letter_code
_entity_poly.pdbx_strand_id
1 'polypeptide(L)'
;MDDDPVRAGTQLEPDVVLLCRDRAGVFRVAGGVVVFPSYWGLAEKIGQTLLEVHGPVPGLNEAIGPAIDRYLDKIKPGFAAGRPNWGLAAIDAWNLHPATRPPTLMAGMTADQMWLRVERQILTPLPQTGAMLFGIRIERHRLDHVLANADVRRRFHRAIQTMPAEVAAYKGLDQIRSTLVSLSES
;
A
#
# COMPACT_ATOMS: atom_id res chain seq x y z
N MET A 1 -4.05 15.52 28.64
CA MET A 1 -3.13 14.74 27.80
C MET A 1 -2.87 15.59 26.59
N ASP A 2 -1.60 15.87 26.27
CA ASP A 2 -1.25 16.49 24.99
C ASP A 2 -1.50 15.46 23.88
N ASP A 3 -2.70 15.50 23.32
CA ASP A 3 -3.15 14.65 22.20
C ASP A 3 -2.59 15.23 20.89
N ASP A 4 -1.27 15.25 20.75
CA ASP A 4 -0.60 15.63 19.50
C ASP A 4 -0.51 14.40 18.56
N PRO A 5 -1.22 14.37 17.43
CA PRO A 5 -1.14 13.27 16.47
C PRO A 5 0.28 13.08 15.90
N VAL A 6 1.13 14.11 15.89
CA VAL A 6 2.54 13.98 15.50
C VAL A 6 3.30 13.14 16.51
N ARG A 7 3.08 13.37 17.81
CA ARG A 7 3.69 12.57 18.89
C ARG A 7 3.21 11.12 18.87
N ALA A 8 1.94 10.86 18.59
CA ALA A 8 1.47 9.50 18.37
C ALA A 8 2.19 8.85 17.18
N GLY A 9 2.35 9.59 16.08
CA GLY A 9 3.07 9.14 14.89
C GLY A 9 4.55 8.80 15.12
N THR A 10 5.23 9.37 16.13
CA THR A 10 6.64 9.02 16.43
C THR A 10 6.79 7.73 17.24
N GLN A 11 5.72 7.21 17.82
CA GLN A 11 5.73 6.01 18.65
C GLN A 11 5.08 4.80 17.95
N LEU A 12 4.38 5.06 16.84
CA LEU A 12 3.71 4.05 16.04
C LEU A 12 4.66 3.53 14.96
N GLU A 13 4.78 2.21 14.86
CA GLU A 13 5.43 1.55 13.72
C GLU A 13 4.68 1.72 12.38
N PRO A 14 3.33 1.75 12.31
CA PRO A 14 2.63 2.02 11.06
C PRO A 14 2.55 3.53 10.74
N ASP A 15 2.59 3.84 9.44
CA ASP A 15 2.08 5.12 8.95
C ASP A 15 0.56 5.20 9.21
N VAL A 16 0.07 6.41 9.47
CA VAL A 16 -1.34 6.65 9.78
C VAL A 16 -1.93 7.72 8.88
N VAL A 17 -3.08 7.43 8.30
CA VAL A 17 -3.90 8.37 7.53
C VAL A 17 -5.27 8.44 8.17
N LEU A 18 -5.78 9.65 8.35
CA LEU A 18 -7.11 9.89 8.88
C LEU A 18 -8.06 10.22 7.72
N LEU A 19 -9.17 9.50 7.65
CA LEU A 19 -10.26 9.81 6.74
C LEU A 19 -11.44 10.37 7.51
N CYS A 20 -11.90 11.55 7.14
CA CYS A 20 -13.06 12.20 7.73
C CYS A 20 -14.16 12.33 6.69
N ARG A 21 -15.42 12.29 7.14
CA ARG A 21 -16.54 12.59 6.24
C ARG A 21 -16.60 14.08 5.95
N ASP A 22 -16.84 14.42 4.69
CA ASP A 22 -17.22 15.76 4.32
C ASP A 22 -18.70 16.05 4.64
N ARG A 23 -19.19 17.23 4.25
CA ARG A 23 -20.59 17.64 4.47
C ARG A 23 -21.61 16.76 3.74
N ALA A 24 -21.19 16.04 2.68
CA ALA A 24 -22.02 15.10 1.95
C ALA A 24 -21.95 13.68 2.54
N GLY A 25 -21.18 13.47 3.62
CA GLY A 25 -21.03 12.17 4.27
C GLY A 25 -19.98 11.26 3.63
N VAL A 26 -19.18 11.76 2.68
CA VAL A 26 -18.20 10.97 1.93
C VAL A 26 -16.83 11.02 2.62
N PHE A 27 -16.16 9.88 2.77
CA PHE A 27 -14.82 9.84 3.36
C PHE A 27 -13.78 10.49 2.45
N ARG A 28 -13.00 11.40 3.02
CA ARG A 28 -11.86 12.06 2.39
C ARG A 28 -10.63 11.99 3.26
N VAL A 29 -9.46 11.95 2.63
CA VAL A 29 -8.17 12.06 3.31
C VAL A 29 -8.09 13.42 3.99
N ALA A 30 -8.17 13.43 5.32
CA ALA A 30 -8.10 14.66 6.11
C ALA A 30 -6.65 15.04 6.44
N GLY A 31 -5.78 14.04 6.59
CA GLY A 31 -4.38 14.22 6.96
C GLY A 31 -3.79 12.93 7.51
N GLY A 32 -2.63 13.02 8.13
CA GLY A 32 -1.92 11.85 8.65
C GLY A 32 -0.42 12.08 8.81
N VAL A 33 0.27 11.03 9.20
CA VAL A 33 1.73 10.94 9.30
C VAL A 33 2.16 9.75 8.46
N VAL A 34 2.89 10.05 7.36
CA VAL A 34 3.34 9.05 6.38
C VAL A 34 4.84 9.23 6.15
N VAL A 35 5.63 8.36 6.76
CA VAL A 35 7.10 8.40 6.79
C VAL A 35 7.70 7.25 5.99
N PHE A 36 6.95 6.17 5.77
CA PHE A 36 7.40 4.97 5.08
C PHE A 36 6.64 4.69 3.76
N PRO A 37 6.32 5.70 2.93
CA PRO A 37 5.48 5.50 1.76
C PRO A 37 6.14 4.59 0.74
N SER A 38 5.30 3.92 -0.05
CA SER A 38 5.70 3.12 -1.21
C SER A 38 5.42 3.90 -2.51
N TYR A 39 6.28 4.86 -2.85
CA TYR A 39 6.21 5.64 -4.10
C TYR A 39 5.00 6.60 -4.24
N TRP A 40 4.49 7.14 -3.13
CA TRP A 40 3.47 8.19 -3.13
C TRP A 40 3.69 9.20 -1.99
N GLY A 41 3.03 10.37 -2.07
CA GLY A 41 3.10 11.41 -1.04
C GLY A 41 1.74 11.78 -0.47
N LEU A 42 1.65 11.97 0.85
CA LEU A 42 0.38 12.30 1.53
C LEU A 42 -0.21 13.65 1.08
N ALA A 43 0.64 14.67 0.91
CA ALA A 43 0.19 16.02 0.56
C ALA A 43 -0.65 16.04 -0.74
N GLU A 44 -0.29 15.19 -1.70
CA GLU A 44 -1.01 15.06 -2.98
C GLU A 44 -2.37 14.38 -2.82
N LYS A 45 -2.63 13.70 -1.70
CA LYS A 45 -3.85 12.93 -1.44
C LYS A 45 -4.84 13.65 -0.54
N ILE A 46 -4.42 14.66 0.21
CA ILE A 46 -5.31 15.41 1.12
C ILE A 46 -6.49 16.00 0.34
N GLY A 47 -7.69 15.84 0.89
CA GLY A 47 -8.95 16.29 0.30
C GLY A 47 -9.56 15.32 -0.71
N GLN A 48 -8.81 14.34 -1.21
CA GLN A 48 -9.32 13.32 -2.13
C GLN A 48 -10.18 12.29 -1.39
N THR A 49 -11.21 11.78 -2.05
CA THR A 49 -11.93 10.57 -1.68
C THR A 49 -11.05 9.34 -1.89
N LEU A 50 -11.37 8.22 -1.23
CA LEU A 50 -10.66 6.97 -1.50
C LEU A 50 -10.75 6.54 -2.97
N LEU A 51 -11.88 6.80 -3.63
CA LEU A 51 -12.06 6.52 -5.05
C LEU A 51 -11.07 7.31 -5.91
N GLU A 52 -10.87 8.59 -5.62
CA GLU A 52 -9.93 9.45 -6.33
C GLU A 52 -8.47 9.05 -6.04
N VAL A 53 -8.13 8.75 -4.79
CA VAL A 53 -6.80 8.25 -4.40
C VAL A 53 -6.45 6.97 -5.16
N HIS A 54 -7.44 6.10 -5.36
CA HIS A 54 -7.33 4.82 -6.04
C HIS A 54 -7.61 4.85 -7.54
N GLY A 55 -7.97 6.01 -8.11
CA GLY A 55 -8.24 6.17 -9.54
C GLY A 55 -7.12 5.72 -10.48
N PRO A 56 -5.83 5.82 -10.11
CA PRO A 56 -4.74 5.27 -10.92
C PRO A 56 -4.67 3.74 -10.95
N VAL A 57 -5.40 3.02 -10.09
CA VAL A 57 -5.41 1.55 -10.04
C VAL A 57 -6.33 1.02 -11.14
N PRO A 58 -5.80 0.29 -12.13
CA PRO A 58 -6.61 -0.17 -13.26
C PRO A 58 -7.73 -1.13 -12.85
N GLY A 59 -8.91 -0.97 -13.47
CA GLY A 59 -10.10 -1.79 -13.23
C GLY A 59 -10.77 -1.63 -11.85
N LEU A 60 -10.17 -0.89 -10.92
CA LEU A 60 -10.65 -0.80 -9.54
C LEU A 60 -11.93 0.04 -9.40
N ASN A 61 -11.98 1.19 -10.08
CA ASN A 61 -13.11 2.11 -9.96
C ASN A 61 -14.39 1.53 -10.56
N GLU A 62 -14.28 0.83 -11.68
CA GLU A 62 -15.40 0.15 -12.34
C GLU A 62 -15.93 -1.01 -11.49
N ALA A 63 -15.05 -1.75 -10.82
CA ALA A 63 -15.42 -2.92 -10.04
C ALA A 63 -15.93 -2.59 -8.63
N ILE A 64 -15.37 -1.58 -7.97
CA ILE A 64 -15.54 -1.39 -6.51
C ILE A 64 -15.94 0.03 -6.13
N GLY A 65 -15.95 1.00 -7.05
CA GLY A 65 -16.10 2.42 -6.69
C GLY A 65 -17.30 2.75 -5.79
N PRO A 66 -18.54 2.39 -6.17
CA PRO A 66 -19.72 2.59 -5.31
C PRO A 66 -19.73 1.71 -4.04
N ALA A 67 -18.95 0.64 -4.00
CA ALA A 67 -18.90 -0.30 -2.89
C ALA A 67 -17.92 0.11 -1.78
N ILE A 68 -16.93 0.97 -2.07
CA ILE A 68 -15.92 1.41 -1.09
C ILE A 68 -16.58 2.12 0.09
N ASP A 69 -17.40 3.14 -0.15
CA ASP A 69 -18.04 3.89 0.94
C ASP A 69 -18.97 3.00 1.77
N ARG A 70 -19.78 2.15 1.09
CA ARG A 70 -20.64 1.18 1.78
C ARG A 70 -19.85 0.15 2.59
N TYR A 71 -18.64 -0.20 2.16
CA TYR A 71 -17.76 -1.10 2.89
C TYR A 71 -17.25 -0.41 4.16
N LEU A 72 -16.80 0.84 4.06
CA LEU A 72 -16.32 1.61 5.20
C LEU A 72 -17.42 1.83 6.24
N ASP A 73 -18.65 2.10 5.80
CA ASP A 73 -19.83 2.29 6.68
C ASP A 73 -20.15 1.04 7.53
N LYS A 74 -19.75 -0.14 7.06
CA LYS A 74 -19.97 -1.41 7.76
C LYS A 74 -18.95 -1.67 8.87
N ILE A 75 -17.78 -1.05 8.82
CA ILE A 75 -16.77 -1.21 9.87
C ILE A 75 -17.28 -0.48 11.12
N LYS A 76 -17.43 -1.20 12.23
CA LYS A 76 -17.93 -0.64 13.50
C LYS A 76 -16.79 -0.39 14.47
N PRO A 77 -16.90 0.59 15.38
CA PRO A 77 -15.92 0.78 16.45
C PRO A 77 -15.70 -0.52 17.22
N GLY A 78 -14.43 -0.80 17.53
CA GLY A 78 -14.00 -2.08 18.13
C GLY A 78 -13.65 -3.17 17.12
N PHE A 79 -13.92 -2.97 15.83
CA PHE A 79 -13.52 -3.87 14.75
C PHE A 79 -12.55 -3.17 13.78
N ALA A 80 -11.65 -3.96 13.19
CA ALA A 80 -10.76 -3.51 12.13
C ALA A 80 -10.93 -4.36 10.88
N ALA A 81 -11.00 -3.71 9.73
CA ALA A 81 -10.90 -4.35 8.43
C ALA A 81 -9.44 -4.35 7.98
N GLY A 82 -8.87 -5.53 7.71
CA GLY A 82 -7.48 -5.67 7.31
C GLY A 82 -7.30 -6.18 5.88
N ARG A 83 -6.32 -5.65 5.16
CA ARG A 83 -5.90 -6.16 3.84
C ARG A 83 -4.39 -6.01 3.66
N PRO A 84 -3.68 -7.01 3.12
CA PRO A 84 -2.33 -6.81 2.64
C PRO A 84 -2.32 -6.19 1.23
N ASN A 85 -1.40 -5.25 1.01
CA ASN A 85 -0.94 -4.86 -0.32
C ASN A 85 0.55 -5.18 -0.43
N TRP A 86 1.09 -5.31 -1.64
CA TRP A 86 2.51 -5.56 -1.82
C TRP A 86 3.05 -4.99 -3.12
N GLY A 87 4.35 -4.73 -3.14
CA GLY A 87 5.12 -4.29 -4.29
C GLY A 87 6.59 -4.68 -4.15
N LEU A 88 7.42 -4.30 -5.12
CA LEU A 88 8.87 -4.50 -5.07
C LEU A 88 9.59 -3.15 -5.00
N ALA A 89 10.78 -3.16 -4.43
CA ALA A 89 11.69 -2.01 -4.42
C ALA A 89 13.11 -2.46 -4.79
N ALA A 90 13.86 -1.55 -5.42
CA ALA A 90 15.26 -1.75 -5.80
C ALA A 90 16.25 -1.43 -4.66
N ILE A 91 15.76 -1.06 -3.47
CA ILE A 91 16.56 -0.68 -2.32
C ILE A 91 15.88 -1.03 -1.01
N ASP A 92 16.68 -1.36 0.02
CA ASP A 92 16.22 -1.53 1.39
C ASP A 92 16.01 -0.20 2.14
N ALA A 93 15.13 0.66 1.65
CA ALA A 93 14.82 1.93 2.31
C ALA A 93 13.41 1.92 2.91
N TRP A 94 13.26 2.50 4.09
CA TRP A 94 11.93 2.68 4.70
C TRP A 94 11.10 3.72 3.92
N ASN A 95 11.70 4.86 3.59
CA ASN A 95 11.05 5.97 2.91
C ASN A 95 11.31 5.95 1.40
N LEU A 96 10.29 5.58 0.62
CA LEU A 96 10.31 5.63 -0.85
C LEU A 96 9.42 6.76 -1.38
N HIS A 97 9.32 7.88 -0.66
CA HIS A 97 8.58 9.05 -1.12
C HIS A 97 9.18 9.55 -2.44
N PRO A 98 8.39 9.95 -3.45
CA PRO A 98 8.91 10.37 -4.75
C PRO A 98 9.98 11.47 -4.68
N ALA A 99 9.87 12.38 -3.71
CA ALA A 99 10.86 13.43 -3.45
C ALA A 99 12.27 12.92 -3.08
N THR A 100 12.41 11.71 -2.53
CA THR A 100 13.72 11.09 -2.24
C THR A 100 14.37 10.49 -3.48
N ARG A 101 13.64 10.43 -4.60
CA ARG A 101 14.07 9.84 -5.89
C ARG A 101 14.66 8.44 -5.70
N PRO A 102 13.90 7.51 -5.09
CA PRO A 102 14.37 6.15 -4.90
C PRO A 102 14.71 5.49 -6.24
N PRO A 103 15.72 4.60 -6.29
CA PRO A 103 16.03 3.86 -7.50
C PRO A 103 14.83 3.03 -7.95
N THR A 104 14.66 2.90 -9.26
CA THR A 104 13.63 2.06 -9.87
C THR A 104 14.16 0.66 -10.14
N LEU A 105 13.25 -0.30 -10.23
CA LEU A 105 13.59 -1.65 -10.65
C LEU A 105 14.00 -1.64 -12.12
N MET A 106 15.00 -2.46 -12.46
CA MET A 106 15.54 -2.57 -13.82
C MET A 106 15.62 -4.03 -14.26
N ALA A 107 15.53 -4.25 -15.57
CA ALA A 107 15.71 -5.58 -16.13
C ALA A 107 17.11 -6.11 -15.83
N GLY A 108 17.22 -7.42 -15.58
CA GLY A 108 18.49 -8.08 -15.28
C GLY A 108 18.96 -7.99 -13.82
N MET A 109 18.22 -7.33 -12.93
CA MET A 109 18.47 -7.39 -11.49
C MET A 109 18.30 -8.83 -10.97
N THR A 110 19.13 -9.21 -10.01
CA THR A 110 19.06 -10.50 -9.32
C THR A 110 18.17 -10.41 -8.07
N ALA A 111 17.67 -11.55 -7.58
CA ALA A 111 16.73 -11.59 -6.46
C ALA A 111 17.29 -10.98 -5.15
N ASP A 112 18.60 -11.03 -4.94
CA ASP A 112 19.30 -10.44 -3.80
C ASP A 112 19.40 -8.90 -3.86
N GLN A 113 19.10 -8.29 -5.01
CA GLN A 113 19.08 -6.84 -5.25
C GLN A 113 17.66 -6.24 -5.17
N MET A 114 16.66 -7.04 -4.81
CA MET A 114 15.26 -6.62 -4.77
C MET A 114 14.64 -6.90 -3.41
N TRP A 115 13.68 -6.06 -3.02
CA TRP A 115 12.95 -6.19 -1.76
C TRP A 115 11.45 -6.27 -2.00
N LEU A 116 10.82 -7.32 -1.49
CA LEU A 116 9.37 -7.39 -1.33
C LEU A 116 8.96 -6.44 -0.21
N ARG A 117 8.11 -5.47 -0.53
CA ARG A 117 7.45 -4.59 0.43
C ARG A 117 6.01 -5.04 0.61
N VAL A 118 5.64 -5.39 1.83
CA VAL A 118 4.26 -5.75 2.19
C VAL A 118 3.69 -4.65 3.08
N GLU A 119 2.55 -4.10 2.66
CA GLU A 119 1.78 -3.14 3.44
C GLU A 119 0.66 -3.90 4.14
N ARG A 120 0.73 -4.05 5.47
CA ARG A 120 -0.41 -4.51 6.26
C ARG A 120 -1.29 -3.31 6.56
N GLN A 121 -2.38 -3.22 5.82
CA GLN A 121 -3.31 -2.12 5.91
C GLN A 121 -4.46 -2.48 6.84
N ILE A 122 -4.85 -1.55 7.71
CA ILE A 122 -6.03 -1.66 8.57
C ILE A 122 -6.90 -0.41 8.45
N LEU A 123 -8.21 -0.59 8.51
CA LEU A 123 -9.22 0.45 8.61
C LEU A 123 -10.03 0.22 9.88
N THR A 124 -10.06 1.20 10.78
CA THR A 124 -10.86 1.15 12.02
C THR A 124 -11.45 2.53 12.34
N PRO A 125 -12.76 2.63 12.62
CA PRO A 125 -13.37 3.91 12.97
C PRO A 125 -13.04 4.28 14.43
N LEU A 126 -12.73 5.54 14.66
CA LEU A 126 -12.55 6.12 15.98
C LEU A 126 -13.92 6.20 16.70
N PRO A 127 -14.04 5.72 17.94
CA PRO A 127 -15.35 5.53 18.58
C PRO A 127 -16.11 6.83 18.83
N GLN A 128 -15.42 7.94 19.09
CA GLN A 128 -16.06 9.22 19.42
C GLN A 128 -16.42 10.05 18.18
N THR A 129 -15.58 10.02 17.14
CA THR A 129 -15.73 10.90 15.97
C THR A 129 -16.28 10.19 14.74
N GLY A 130 -16.19 8.86 14.69
CA GLY A 130 -16.50 8.07 13.50
C GLY A 130 -15.52 8.28 12.33
N ALA A 131 -14.46 9.06 12.52
CA ALA A 131 -13.39 9.19 11.54
C ALA A 131 -12.68 7.84 11.37
N MET A 132 -12.28 7.51 10.15
CA MET A 132 -11.63 6.25 9.84
C MET A 132 -10.12 6.41 9.98
N LEU A 133 -9.51 5.64 10.88
CA LEU A 133 -8.08 5.50 10.96
C LEU A 133 -7.62 4.44 9.96
N PHE A 134 -6.76 4.83 9.03
CA PHE A 134 -6.09 3.97 8.07
C PHE A 134 -4.64 3.77 8.49
N GLY A 135 -4.31 2.59 9.04
CA GLY A 135 -2.96 2.23 9.44
C GLY A 135 -2.26 1.43 8.35
N ILE A 136 -1.00 1.75 8.07
CA ILE A 136 -0.19 1.12 7.03
C ILE A 136 1.15 0.69 7.63
N ARG A 137 1.26 -0.59 8.01
CA ARG A 137 2.53 -1.13 8.49
C ARG A 137 3.33 -1.71 7.33
N ILE A 138 4.56 -1.26 7.16
CA ILE A 138 5.48 -1.77 6.14
C ILE A 138 6.32 -2.92 6.71
N GLU A 139 6.36 -4.02 5.97
CA GLU A 139 7.37 -5.07 6.11
C GLU A 139 8.25 -5.10 4.86
N ARG A 140 9.55 -5.35 5.02
CA ARG A 140 10.53 -5.43 3.94
C ARG A 140 11.26 -6.76 4.03
N HIS A 141 11.26 -7.51 2.94
CA HIS A 141 11.89 -8.83 2.85
C HIS A 141 12.76 -8.88 1.61
N ARG A 142 14.03 -9.27 1.72
CA ARG A 142 14.87 -9.50 0.53
C ARG A 142 14.27 -10.60 -0.33
N LEU A 143 14.21 -10.39 -1.64
CA LEU A 143 13.45 -11.25 -2.54
C LEU A 143 14.09 -12.64 -2.66
N ASP A 144 15.42 -12.78 -2.59
CA ASP A 144 16.12 -14.07 -2.49
C ASP A 144 15.63 -14.92 -1.30
N HIS A 145 15.47 -14.32 -0.12
CA HIS A 145 14.94 -15.00 1.07
C HIS A 145 13.46 -15.39 0.90
N VAL A 146 12.67 -14.54 0.25
CA VAL A 146 11.26 -14.83 -0.05
C VAL A 146 11.14 -16.02 -0.99
N LEU A 147 11.96 -16.04 -2.05
CA LEU A 147 11.96 -17.09 -3.07
C LEU A 147 12.62 -18.39 -2.57
N ALA A 148 13.37 -18.38 -1.47
CA ALA A 148 13.92 -19.61 -0.88
C ALA A 148 12.81 -20.58 -0.41
N ASN A 149 11.64 -20.06 -0.03
CA ASN A 149 10.48 -20.90 0.30
C ASN A 149 9.73 -21.33 -0.96
N ALA A 150 9.70 -22.64 -1.25
CA ALA A 150 9.11 -23.18 -2.49
C ALA A 150 7.61 -22.86 -2.66
N ASP A 151 6.83 -22.84 -1.58
CA ASP A 151 5.41 -22.51 -1.65
C ASP A 151 5.18 -21.02 -1.94
N VAL A 152 5.96 -20.16 -1.29
CA VAL A 152 5.90 -18.71 -1.52
C VAL A 152 6.38 -18.39 -2.94
N ARG A 153 7.49 -18.99 -3.38
CA ARG A 153 8.02 -18.85 -4.75
C ARG A 153 6.99 -19.24 -5.80
N ARG A 154 6.34 -20.40 -5.66
CA ARG A 154 5.28 -20.85 -6.58
C ARG A 154 4.10 -19.87 -6.63
N ARG A 155 3.68 -19.33 -5.48
CA ARG A 155 2.59 -18.33 -5.41
C ARG A 155 3.01 -16.99 -6.01
N PHE A 156 4.24 -16.56 -5.76
CA PHE A 156 4.83 -15.36 -6.34
C PHE A 156 4.91 -15.47 -7.87
N HIS A 157 5.47 -16.57 -8.37
CA HIS A 157 5.56 -16.88 -9.79
C HIS A 157 4.19 -16.79 -10.47
N ARG A 158 3.19 -17.50 -9.91
CA ARG A 158 1.81 -17.43 -10.40
C ARG A 158 1.27 -16.00 -10.39
N ALA A 159 1.47 -15.27 -9.30
CA ALA A 159 0.98 -13.89 -9.17
C ALA A 159 1.57 -12.98 -10.24
N ILE A 160 2.88 -13.07 -10.52
CA ILE A 160 3.55 -12.30 -11.58
C ILE A 160 3.06 -12.73 -12.98
N GLN A 161 2.91 -14.04 -13.21
CA GLN A 161 2.45 -14.56 -14.50
C GLN A 161 1.00 -14.15 -14.80
N THR A 162 0.10 -14.19 -13.83
CA THR A 162 -1.33 -13.90 -14.05
C THR A 162 -1.69 -12.43 -13.83
N MET A 163 -0.75 -11.57 -13.42
CA MET A 163 -1.02 -10.15 -13.20
C MET A 163 -1.46 -9.48 -14.51
N PRO A 164 -2.57 -8.73 -14.55
CA PRO A 164 -2.91 -7.92 -15.73
C PRO A 164 -1.79 -6.93 -16.05
N ALA A 165 -1.53 -6.67 -17.34
CA ALA A 165 -0.44 -5.79 -17.77
C ALA A 165 -0.53 -4.38 -17.18
N GLU A 166 -1.75 -3.84 -17.12
CA GLU A 166 -2.06 -2.57 -16.49
C GLU A 166 -1.71 -2.54 -14.98
N VAL A 167 -1.98 -3.62 -14.24
CA VAL A 167 -1.64 -3.72 -12.82
C VAL A 167 -0.13 -3.84 -12.63
N ALA A 168 0.54 -4.56 -13.53
CA ALA A 168 2.01 -4.63 -13.54
C ALA A 168 2.63 -3.26 -13.78
N ALA A 169 2.13 -2.49 -14.74
CA ALA A 169 2.57 -1.12 -15.00
C ALA A 169 2.32 -0.19 -13.80
N TYR A 170 1.13 -0.24 -13.21
CA TYR A 170 0.81 0.52 -12.00
C TYR A 170 1.75 0.20 -10.83
N LYS A 171 2.15 -1.06 -10.67
CA LYS A 171 3.10 -1.49 -9.63
C LYS A 171 4.57 -1.28 -10.02
N GLY A 172 4.87 -0.75 -11.21
CA GLY A 172 6.23 -0.57 -11.71
C GLY A 172 6.98 -1.88 -11.97
N LEU A 173 6.25 -2.94 -12.31
CA LEU A 173 6.78 -4.30 -12.52
C LEU A 173 6.81 -4.72 -14.00
N ASP A 174 6.19 -3.96 -14.89
CA ASP A 174 6.05 -4.27 -16.32
C ASP A 174 7.41 -4.49 -17.00
N GLN A 175 8.38 -3.61 -16.75
CA GLN A 175 9.71 -3.68 -17.37
C GLN A 175 10.56 -4.86 -16.88
N ILE A 176 10.30 -5.35 -15.65
CA ILE A 176 11.07 -6.43 -15.03
C ILE A 176 10.32 -7.75 -14.97
N ARG A 177 9.11 -7.82 -15.56
CA ARG A 177 8.21 -8.95 -15.41
C ARG A 177 8.84 -10.27 -15.86
N SER A 178 9.54 -10.26 -16.99
CA SER A 178 10.26 -11.44 -17.51
C SER A 178 11.36 -11.91 -16.57
N THR A 179 12.13 -10.97 -16.00
CA THR A 179 13.14 -11.25 -14.98
C THR A 179 12.51 -11.90 -13.75
N LEU A 180 11.38 -11.38 -13.25
CA LEU A 180 10.67 -11.95 -12.10
C LEU A 180 10.13 -13.35 -12.34
N VAL A 181 9.61 -13.63 -13.54
CA VAL A 181 9.18 -14.98 -13.92
C VAL A 181 10.36 -15.93 -13.90
N SER A 182 11.45 -15.60 -14.60
CA SER A 182 12.65 -16.44 -14.65
C SER A 182 13.24 -16.72 -13.27
N LEU A 183 13.29 -15.72 -12.38
CA LEU A 183 13.78 -15.89 -11.00
C LEU A 183 12.90 -16.81 -10.13
N SER A 184 11.64 -17.05 -10.53
CA SER A 184 10.67 -17.79 -9.71
C SER A 184 10.17 -19.09 -10.34
N GLU A 185 10.75 -19.52 -11.48
CA GLU A 185 10.45 -20.78 -12.17
C GLU A 185 11.03 -22.04 -11.50
N SER A 186 12.04 -21.89 -10.62
CA SER A 186 12.67 -23.01 -9.89
C SER A 186 11.84 -23.50 -8.70
#